data_AF-A0A931ZVV9-F1
#
_entry.id   AF-A0A931ZVV9-F1
#
_cell.length_a   1.000
_cell.length_b   1.000
_cell.length_c   1.000
_cell.angle_alpha   90.00
_cell.angle_beta   90.00
_cell.angle_gamma   90.00
#
_symmetry.space_group_name_H-M   'P 1'
#
loop_
_entity.id
_entity.type
_entity.pdbx_description
1 polymer ?
#
loop_
_entity_poly.entity_id
_entity_poly.type
_entity_poly.pdbx_seq_one_letter_code
_entity_poly.pdbx_strand_id
1 'polypeptide(L)'
;MPWVLWIALRAADIDPRLANYTPYAHELGQAGPAPVLQGLLTLRVLWPVPGLVLPRVPPWGFPPLAVLVAALVVWGGVGSYQRAPALVATVGTYLLISTVWPFAPHRFVWIVLPWLGLFVAVGWLKLWRLGRAGRSVAVLVTAVLAVGYLRREALSLAERRFARPAQEISRSFRVLTASIAAELPPAAIVASDDEALIYLYTGRRSVPSYLFRWQGTSTAPLPRAEAVRYWCQVGVTHVALTGPGTAVAAIVADLEQRPDTTATPLFRIANGPALYRFRCPG
;
A
#
# COMPACT_ATOMS: atom_id res chain seq x y z
N MET A 1 -13.29 -4.21 22.40
CA MET A 1 -14.08 -4.98 21.40
C MET A 1 -13.20 -5.20 20.17
N PRO A 2 -13.25 -6.36 19.48
CA PRO A 2 -12.45 -6.59 18.27
C PRO A 2 -12.80 -5.61 17.14
N TRP A 3 -11.79 -5.13 16.41
CA TRP A 3 -11.98 -4.13 15.34
C TRP A 3 -12.95 -4.58 14.24
N VAL A 4 -12.85 -5.83 13.79
CA VAL A 4 -13.76 -6.41 12.77
C VAL A 4 -15.21 -6.43 13.26
N LEU A 5 -15.43 -6.71 14.55
CA LEU A 5 -16.78 -6.67 15.14
C LEU A 5 -17.29 -5.23 15.28
N TRP A 6 -16.41 -4.26 15.55
CA TRP A 6 -16.77 -2.84 15.55
C TRP A 6 -17.20 -2.36 14.17
N ILE A 7 -16.43 -2.67 13.12
CA ILE A 7 -16.81 -2.37 11.73
C ILE A 7 -18.13 -3.07 11.37
N ALA A 8 -18.31 -4.35 11.71
CA ALA A 8 -19.54 -5.08 11.39
C ALA A 8 -20.79 -4.46 12.05
N LEU A 9 -20.69 -4.03 13.32
CA LEU A 9 -21.77 -3.38 14.05
C LEU A 9 -22.00 -1.91 13.68
N ARG A 10 -21.04 -1.28 12.98
CA ARG A 10 -21.10 0.13 12.53
C ARG A 10 -21.15 0.29 11.02
N ALA A 11 -21.29 -0.81 10.26
CA ALA A 11 -21.22 -0.80 8.80
C ALA A 11 -22.27 0.11 8.12
N ALA A 12 -23.42 0.33 8.75
CA ALA A 12 -24.48 1.23 8.28
C ALA A 12 -24.21 2.72 8.61
N ASP A 13 -23.35 3.01 9.58
CA ASP A 13 -22.98 4.37 9.99
C ASP A 13 -21.79 4.93 9.17
N ILE A 14 -21.13 4.07 8.37
CA ILE A 14 -19.93 4.42 7.60
C ILE A 14 -20.35 4.80 6.18
N ASP A 15 -19.96 6.00 5.74
CA ASP A 15 -20.23 6.49 4.38
C ASP A 15 -19.57 5.56 3.33
N PRO A 16 -20.33 5.00 2.37
CA PRO A 16 -19.79 4.03 1.41
C PRO A 16 -18.74 4.61 0.45
N ARG A 17 -18.58 5.94 0.38
CA ARG A 17 -17.48 6.59 -0.36
C ARG A 17 -16.14 6.49 0.34
N LEU A 18 -16.12 6.17 1.64
CA LEU A 18 -14.93 6.00 2.46
C LEU A 18 -14.37 4.57 2.37
N ALA A 19 -14.02 4.12 1.16
CA ALA A 19 -13.66 2.73 0.87
C ALA A 19 -12.69 2.09 1.90
N ASN A 20 -11.61 2.80 2.27
CA ASN A 20 -10.62 2.41 3.30
C ASN A 20 -11.21 2.01 4.67
N TYR A 21 -12.43 2.43 4.99
CA TYR A 21 -13.10 2.24 6.29
C TYR A 21 -14.32 1.31 6.18
N THR A 22 -14.72 0.93 4.97
CA THR A 22 -15.84 0.01 4.74
C THR A 22 -15.47 -1.44 5.12
N PRO A 23 -16.45 -2.32 5.39
CA PRO A 23 -16.16 -3.74 5.61
C PRO A 23 -15.58 -4.39 4.34
N TYR A 24 -14.63 -5.32 4.50
CA TYR A 24 -13.98 -6.05 3.38
C TYR A 24 -14.95 -6.64 2.33
N ALA A 25 -16.19 -6.97 2.71
CA ALA A 25 -17.21 -7.46 1.80
C ALA A 25 -17.68 -6.39 0.78
N HIS A 26 -17.70 -5.11 1.18
CA HIS A 26 -17.99 -3.98 0.30
C HIS A 26 -16.89 -3.80 -0.74
N GLU A 27 -15.62 -3.91 -0.31
CA GLU A 27 -14.46 -3.84 -1.20
C GLU A 27 -14.44 -4.97 -2.23
N LEU A 28 -14.79 -6.21 -1.81
CA LEU A 28 -14.96 -7.34 -2.72
C LEU A 28 -16.14 -7.13 -3.69
N GLY A 29 -17.22 -6.49 -3.24
CA GLY A 29 -18.33 -6.09 -4.10
C GLY A 29 -17.94 -5.07 -5.18
N GLN A 30 -17.11 -4.08 -4.83
CA GLN A 30 -16.56 -3.10 -5.78
C GLN A 30 -15.52 -3.72 -6.73
N ALA A 31 -14.63 -4.58 -6.23
CA ALA A 31 -13.56 -5.21 -7.01
C ALA A 31 -14.05 -6.36 -7.92
N GLY A 32 -15.16 -7.01 -7.55
CA GLY A 32 -15.70 -8.20 -8.19
C GLY A 32 -14.94 -9.50 -7.83
N PRO A 33 -15.41 -10.67 -8.31
CA PRO A 33 -14.77 -11.96 -8.05
C PRO A 33 -13.54 -12.25 -8.93
N ALA A 34 -13.39 -11.56 -10.07
CA ALA A 34 -12.31 -11.83 -11.02
C ALA A 34 -10.89 -11.63 -10.43
N PRO A 35 -10.60 -10.61 -9.60
CA PRO A 35 -9.32 -10.48 -8.87
C PRO A 35 -9.01 -11.64 -7.92
N VAL A 36 -10.03 -12.31 -7.36
CA VAL A 36 -9.85 -13.48 -6.49
C VAL A 36 -9.43 -14.68 -7.33
N LEU A 37 -10.16 -14.96 -8.41
CA LEU A 37 -9.86 -16.03 -9.36
C LEU A 37 -8.49 -15.85 -10.02
N GLN A 38 -8.20 -14.65 -10.53
CA GLN A 38 -6.90 -14.30 -11.09
C GLN A 38 -5.79 -14.45 -10.04
N GLY A 39 -6.03 -14.03 -8.79
CA GLY A 39 -5.10 -14.21 -7.69
C GLY A 39 -4.72 -15.67 -7.48
N LEU A 40 -5.73 -16.55 -7.37
CA LEU A 40 -5.56 -18.00 -7.21
C LEU A 40 -4.82 -18.63 -8.38
N LEU A 41 -5.23 -18.34 -9.62
CA LEU A 41 -4.63 -18.87 -10.85
C LEU A 41 -3.16 -18.43 -11.05
N THR A 42 -2.79 -17.25 -10.56
CA THR A 42 -1.42 -16.70 -10.70
C THR A 42 -0.52 -16.94 -9.47
N LEU A 43 -1.05 -17.49 -8.38
CA LEU A 43 -0.37 -17.63 -7.08
C LEU A 43 0.32 -16.32 -6.64
N ARG A 44 -0.32 -15.16 -6.89
CA ARG A 44 0.29 -13.81 -6.81
C ARG A 44 1.01 -13.46 -5.51
N VAL A 45 0.68 -14.14 -4.41
CA VAL A 45 1.35 -13.98 -3.11
C VAL A 45 2.84 -14.37 -3.15
N LEU A 46 3.24 -15.22 -4.10
CA LEU A 46 4.63 -15.64 -4.25
C LEU A 46 5.50 -14.58 -4.94
N TRP A 47 4.94 -13.76 -5.85
CA TRP A 47 5.69 -12.80 -6.68
C TRP A 47 6.41 -11.67 -5.92
N PRO A 48 5.92 -11.17 -4.77
CA PRO A 48 6.70 -10.28 -3.91
C PRO A 48 8.03 -10.89 -3.44
N VAL A 49 8.16 -12.20 -3.29
CA VAL A 49 9.42 -12.83 -2.82
C VAL A 49 10.55 -12.65 -3.85
N PRO A 50 10.42 -13.05 -5.13
CA PRO A 50 11.32 -12.62 -6.21
C PRO A 50 11.55 -11.10 -6.27
N GLY A 51 10.50 -10.29 -6.10
CA GLY A 51 10.58 -8.82 -6.12
C GLY A 51 11.40 -8.20 -4.97
N LEU A 52 11.69 -8.97 -3.92
CA LEU A 52 12.58 -8.58 -2.83
C LEU A 52 14.04 -9.01 -3.11
N VAL A 53 14.25 -10.25 -3.54
CA VAL A 53 15.59 -10.87 -3.60
C VAL A 53 16.31 -10.76 -4.96
N LEU A 54 15.58 -10.59 -6.07
CA LEU A 54 16.20 -10.54 -7.40
C LEU A 54 16.79 -9.15 -7.73
N PRO A 55 17.84 -9.10 -8.57
CA PRO A 55 18.26 -7.85 -9.21
C PRO A 55 17.14 -7.23 -10.05
N ARG A 56 17.23 -5.92 -10.30
CA ARG A 56 16.53 -5.27 -11.42
C ARG A 56 17.14 -5.76 -12.74
N VAL A 57 16.62 -6.87 -13.24
CA VAL A 57 16.90 -7.45 -14.56
C VAL A 57 15.90 -6.92 -15.61
N PRO A 58 16.17 -7.06 -16.92
CA PRO A 58 15.19 -6.73 -17.95
C PRO A 58 13.86 -7.50 -17.80
N PRO A 59 12.73 -6.99 -18.33
CA PRO A 59 11.42 -7.62 -18.16
C PRO A 59 11.32 -9.07 -18.64
N TRP A 60 12.15 -9.49 -19.61
CA TRP A 60 12.24 -10.88 -20.09
C TRP A 60 13.05 -11.80 -19.16
N GLY A 61 13.98 -11.25 -18.37
CA GLY A 61 14.83 -12.02 -17.45
C GLY A 61 14.21 -12.24 -16.07
N PHE A 62 13.25 -11.41 -15.66
CA PHE A 62 12.60 -11.53 -14.35
C PHE A 62 11.71 -12.79 -14.22
N PRO A 63 10.79 -13.11 -15.17
CA PRO A 63 9.90 -14.27 -15.03
C PRO A 63 10.57 -15.62 -14.78
N PRO A 64 11.62 -16.07 -15.52
CA PRO A 64 12.21 -17.38 -15.27
C PRO A 64 12.91 -17.46 -13.89
N LEU A 65 13.55 -16.38 -13.46
CA LEU A 65 14.16 -16.29 -12.13
C LEU A 65 13.09 -16.27 -11.02
N ALA A 66 11.97 -15.58 -11.24
CA ALA A 66 10.86 -15.52 -10.30
C ALA A 66 10.16 -16.88 -10.13
N VAL A 67 9.91 -17.59 -11.23
CA VAL A 67 9.38 -18.96 -11.23
C VAL A 67 10.33 -19.91 -10.49
N LEU A 68 11.65 -19.80 -10.70
CA LEU A 68 12.63 -20.65 -10.02
C LEU A 68 12.67 -20.41 -8.49
N VAL A 69 12.64 -19.15 -8.05
CA VAL A 69 12.56 -18.81 -6.62
C VAL A 69 11.24 -19.33 -6.00
N ALA A 70 10.11 -19.18 -6.70
CA ALA A 70 8.82 -19.70 -6.24
C ALA A 70 8.80 -21.25 -6.18
N ALA A 71 9.38 -21.93 -7.17
CA ALA A 71 9.53 -23.38 -7.17
C ALA A 71 10.37 -23.89 -6.00
N LEU A 72 11.42 -23.15 -5.61
CA LEU A 72 12.22 -23.45 -4.42
C LEU A 72 11.43 -23.27 -3.11
N VAL A 73 10.58 -22.24 -3.00
CA VAL A 73 9.65 -22.09 -1.86
C VAL A 73 8.71 -23.29 -1.77
N VAL A 74 8.05 -23.66 -2.88
CA VAL A 74 7.09 -24.77 -2.91
C VAL A 74 7.76 -26.11 -2.59
N TRP A 75 8.87 -26.42 -3.27
CA TRP A 75 9.60 -27.68 -3.06
C TRP A 75 10.26 -27.76 -1.67
N GLY A 76 10.62 -26.61 -1.10
CA GLY A 76 11.04 -26.46 0.29
C GLY A 76 9.94 -26.76 1.30
N GLY A 77 8.77 -26.15 1.14
CA GLY A 77 7.59 -26.40 1.98
C GLY A 77 7.15 -27.86 1.94
N VAL A 78 7.02 -28.46 0.75
CA VAL A 78 6.75 -29.89 0.57
C VAL A 78 7.84 -30.77 1.21
N GLY A 79 9.11 -30.32 1.19
CA GLY A 79 10.21 -31.00 1.89
C GLY A 79 10.18 -30.89 3.41
N SER A 80 9.54 -29.84 3.93
CA SER A 80 9.41 -29.59 5.37
C SER A 80 8.18 -30.27 5.96
N TYR A 81 7.18 -30.62 5.15
CA TYR A 81 5.88 -31.15 5.61
C TYR A 81 6.01 -32.37 6.54
N GLN A 82 6.91 -33.31 6.26
CA GLN A 82 7.14 -34.49 7.11
C GLN A 82 7.78 -34.17 8.49
N ARG A 83 8.41 -33.00 8.67
CA ARG A 83 9.08 -32.60 9.93
C ARG A 83 8.38 -31.45 10.66
N ALA A 84 7.64 -30.62 9.95
CA ALA A 84 6.95 -29.46 10.47
C ALA A 84 5.60 -29.25 9.76
N PRO A 85 4.67 -30.25 9.81
CA PRO A 85 3.41 -30.18 9.06
C PRO A 85 2.55 -28.99 9.50
N ALA A 86 2.53 -28.68 10.79
CA ALA A 86 1.84 -27.51 11.34
C ALA A 86 2.36 -26.19 10.75
N LEU A 87 3.68 -25.99 10.66
CA LEU A 87 4.26 -24.78 10.06
C LEU A 87 3.92 -24.66 8.57
N VAL A 88 4.01 -25.77 7.82
CA VAL A 88 3.69 -25.79 6.39
C VAL A 88 2.19 -25.52 6.17
N ALA A 89 1.31 -26.05 7.02
CA ALA A 89 -0.10 -25.74 7.01
C ALA A 89 -0.38 -24.27 7.35
N THR A 90 0.17 -23.72 8.44
CA THR A 90 -0.02 -22.31 8.83
C THR A 90 0.45 -21.34 7.75
N VAL A 91 1.65 -21.54 7.20
CA VAL A 91 2.18 -20.69 6.11
C VAL A 91 1.38 -20.91 4.82
N GLY A 92 1.00 -22.15 4.49
CA GLY A 92 0.16 -22.45 3.33
C GLY A 92 -1.21 -21.77 3.38
N THR A 93 -1.91 -21.86 4.52
CA THR A 93 -3.18 -21.19 4.77
C THR A 93 -3.02 -19.66 4.75
N TYR A 94 -1.96 -19.12 5.36
CA TYR A 94 -1.68 -17.68 5.30
C TYR A 94 -1.46 -17.19 3.88
N LEU A 95 -0.67 -17.92 3.07
CA LEU A 95 -0.43 -17.62 1.66
C LEU A 95 -1.70 -17.74 0.83
N LEU A 96 -2.55 -18.75 1.08
CA LEU A 96 -3.83 -18.93 0.39
C LEU A 96 -4.79 -17.77 0.68
N ILE A 97 -4.97 -17.39 1.94
CA ILE A 97 -5.75 -16.21 2.34
C ILE A 97 -5.15 -14.95 1.67
N SER A 98 -3.82 -14.80 1.73
CA SER A 98 -3.05 -13.71 1.11
C SER A 98 -3.05 -13.73 -0.44
N THR A 99 -3.62 -14.76 -1.07
CA THR A 99 -3.81 -14.87 -2.53
C THR A 99 -5.20 -14.39 -2.96
N VAL A 100 -6.20 -14.56 -2.09
CA VAL A 100 -7.63 -14.19 -2.26
C VAL A 100 -7.88 -12.69 -1.97
N TRP A 101 -6.83 -11.89 -1.78
CA TRP A 101 -6.68 -11.07 -0.56
C TRP A 101 -7.25 -9.54 -0.21
N PRO A 102 -8.00 -9.16 -1.36
CA PRO A 102 -7.57 -9.13 -2.80
C PRO A 102 -6.74 -7.93 -3.34
N PHE A 103 -6.19 -7.06 -2.51
CA PHE A 103 -5.28 -5.95 -2.86
C PHE A 103 -3.80 -6.40 -2.99
N ALA A 104 -2.87 -5.46 -3.08
CA ALA A 104 -1.44 -5.72 -3.30
C ALA A 104 -0.79 -6.57 -2.18
N PRO A 105 -0.38 -7.83 -2.41
CA PRO A 105 -0.01 -8.78 -1.34
C PRO A 105 1.32 -8.46 -0.65
N HIS A 106 2.11 -7.53 -1.19
CA HIS A 106 3.45 -7.16 -0.70
C HIS A 106 3.53 -7.00 0.82
N ARG A 107 2.64 -6.20 1.45
CA ARG A 107 2.64 -5.91 2.89
C ARG A 107 2.45 -7.15 3.77
N PHE A 108 1.68 -8.12 3.30
CA PHE A 108 1.40 -9.37 4.02
C PHE A 108 2.58 -10.35 3.94
N VAL A 109 3.26 -10.42 2.79
CA VAL A 109 4.43 -11.31 2.61
C VAL A 109 5.55 -11.00 3.59
N TRP A 110 5.79 -9.73 3.96
CA TRP A 110 6.84 -9.34 4.91
C TRP A 110 6.77 -10.10 6.25
N ILE A 111 5.56 -10.32 6.77
CA ILE A 111 5.35 -10.99 8.06
C ILE A 111 5.83 -12.44 8.01
N VAL A 112 5.69 -13.11 6.85
CA VAL A 112 6.03 -14.53 6.67
C VAL A 112 7.41 -14.77 6.02
N LEU A 113 8.16 -13.72 5.66
CA LEU A 113 9.48 -13.85 5.04
C LEU A 113 10.46 -14.81 5.74
N PRO A 114 10.56 -14.88 7.08
CA PRO A 114 11.49 -15.81 7.74
C PRO A 114 11.22 -17.27 7.39
N TRP A 115 9.94 -17.70 7.40
CA TRP A 115 9.58 -19.09 7.07
C TRP A 115 9.65 -19.37 5.57
N LEU A 116 9.37 -18.37 4.72
CA LEU A 116 9.62 -18.47 3.28
C LEU A 116 11.11 -18.62 2.97
N GLY A 117 11.98 -17.91 3.69
CA GLY A 117 13.44 -18.08 3.62
C GLY A 117 13.91 -19.48 4.06
N LEU A 118 13.33 -20.02 5.14
CA LEU A 118 13.57 -21.41 5.55
C LEU A 118 13.13 -22.42 4.48
N PHE A 119 11.98 -22.21 3.82
CA PHE A 119 11.57 -23.05 2.71
C PHE A 119 12.52 -22.94 1.52
N VAL A 120 12.94 -21.72 1.11
CA VAL A 120 13.97 -21.55 0.07
C VAL A 120 15.24 -22.32 0.44
N ALA A 121 15.72 -22.23 1.68
CA ALA A 121 16.91 -22.95 2.14
C ALA A 121 16.74 -24.49 2.09
N VAL A 122 15.58 -25.03 2.45
CA VAL A 122 15.29 -26.47 2.32
C VAL A 122 15.21 -26.91 0.85
N GLY A 123 14.61 -26.09 -0.03
CA GLY A 123 14.64 -26.29 -1.48
C GLY A 123 16.06 -26.24 -2.04
N TRP A 124 16.90 -25.35 -1.52
CA TRP A 124 18.31 -25.20 -1.87
C TRP A 124 19.14 -26.45 -1.54
N LEU A 125 18.98 -26.95 -0.31
CA LEU A 125 19.66 -28.16 0.16
C LEU A 125 19.23 -29.42 -0.61
N LYS A 126 18.00 -29.46 -1.14
CA LYS A 126 17.56 -30.49 -2.09
C LYS A 126 18.24 -30.33 -3.45
N LEU A 127 18.21 -29.13 -4.03
CA LEU A 127 18.84 -28.81 -5.33
C LEU A 127 20.34 -29.15 -5.32
N TRP A 128 21.06 -28.81 -4.24
CA TRP A 128 22.48 -29.12 -4.04
C TRP A 128 22.80 -30.63 -3.98
N ARG A 129 21.80 -31.47 -3.67
CA ARG A 129 21.93 -32.94 -3.62
C ARG A 129 21.68 -33.61 -4.98
N LEU A 130 21.15 -32.90 -5.99
CA LEU A 130 20.96 -33.41 -7.36
C LEU A 130 22.27 -33.47 -8.19
N GLY A 131 23.36 -33.96 -7.58
CA GLY A 131 24.66 -34.10 -8.25
C GLY A 131 25.27 -32.78 -8.76
N ARG A 132 26.14 -32.87 -9.77
CA ARG A 132 26.89 -31.71 -10.29
C ARG A 132 25.97 -30.64 -10.89
N ALA A 133 24.99 -31.02 -11.71
CA ALA A 133 24.08 -30.08 -12.38
C ALA A 133 23.27 -29.24 -11.37
N GLY A 134 22.68 -29.88 -10.35
CA GLY A 134 21.94 -29.16 -9.30
C GLY A 134 22.82 -28.17 -8.52
N ARG A 135 24.08 -28.53 -8.23
CA ARG A 135 25.05 -27.61 -7.61
C ARG A 135 25.41 -26.43 -8.53
N SER A 136 25.61 -26.65 -9.82
CA SER A 136 25.89 -25.56 -10.76
C SER A 136 24.72 -24.58 -10.86
N VAL A 137 23.48 -25.07 -10.94
CA VAL A 137 22.27 -24.23 -10.91
C VAL A 137 22.18 -23.47 -9.58
N ALA A 138 22.42 -24.13 -8.46
CA ALA A 138 22.45 -23.46 -7.15
C ALA A 138 23.52 -22.34 -7.11
N VAL A 139 24.79 -22.62 -7.42
CA VAL A 139 25.86 -21.59 -7.41
C VAL A 139 25.51 -20.39 -8.31
N LEU A 140 25.01 -20.64 -9.52
CA LEU A 140 24.60 -19.59 -10.45
C LEU A 140 23.47 -18.71 -9.87
N VAL A 141 22.45 -19.32 -9.28
CA VAL A 141 21.31 -18.57 -8.73
C VAL A 141 21.69 -17.87 -7.41
N THR A 142 22.55 -18.45 -6.57
CA THR A 142 23.17 -17.73 -5.43
C THR A 142 23.91 -16.49 -5.93
N ALA A 143 24.73 -16.60 -6.98
CA ALA A 143 25.48 -15.46 -7.50
C ALA A 143 24.55 -14.34 -8.02
N VAL A 144 23.51 -14.69 -8.79
CA VAL A 144 22.51 -13.72 -9.28
C VAL A 144 21.75 -13.05 -8.13
N LEU A 145 21.31 -13.83 -7.13
CA LEU A 145 20.63 -13.31 -5.94
C LEU A 145 21.55 -12.41 -5.11
N ALA A 146 22.77 -12.84 -4.85
CA ALA A 146 23.75 -12.08 -4.05
C ALA A 146 24.11 -10.75 -4.73
N VAL A 147 24.44 -10.76 -6.03
CA VAL A 147 24.75 -9.52 -6.77
C VAL A 147 23.53 -8.58 -6.80
N GLY A 148 22.32 -9.12 -6.98
CA GLY A 148 21.10 -8.31 -6.96
C GLY A 148 20.78 -7.69 -5.61
N TYR A 149 20.74 -8.52 -4.56
CA TYR A 149 20.41 -8.12 -3.20
C TYR A 149 21.48 -7.22 -2.58
N LEU A 150 22.77 -7.57 -2.67
CA LEU A 150 23.84 -6.74 -2.12
C LEU A 150 23.94 -5.38 -2.82
N ARG A 151 23.75 -5.32 -4.16
CA ARG A 151 23.68 -4.05 -4.88
C ARG A 151 22.45 -3.22 -4.48
N ARG A 152 21.30 -3.88 -4.30
CA ARG A 152 20.06 -3.24 -3.83
C ARG A 152 20.26 -2.61 -2.45
N GLU A 153 20.77 -3.37 -1.49
CA GLU A 153 20.90 -2.90 -0.11
C GLU A 153 22.08 -1.93 0.07
N ALA A 154 23.20 -2.11 -0.62
CA ALA A 154 24.27 -1.11 -0.64
C ALA A 154 23.77 0.26 -1.16
N LEU A 155 23.00 0.27 -2.25
CA LEU A 155 22.35 1.49 -2.74
C LEU A 155 21.24 1.97 -1.79
N SER A 156 20.48 1.07 -1.15
CA SER A 156 19.44 1.43 -0.18
C SER A 156 20.01 2.18 1.02
N LEU A 157 21.12 1.67 1.57
CA LEU A 157 21.82 2.22 2.73
C LEU A 157 22.57 3.51 2.37
N ALA A 158 23.45 3.48 1.36
CA ALA A 158 24.31 4.62 0.98
C ALA A 158 23.50 5.86 0.57
N GLU A 159 22.42 5.68 -0.20
CA GLU A 159 21.53 6.76 -0.62
C GLU A 159 20.34 7.00 0.33
N ARG A 160 20.29 6.27 1.45
CA ARG A 160 19.19 6.22 2.44
C ARG A 160 17.79 6.09 1.80
N ARG A 161 17.67 5.30 0.72
CA ARG A 161 16.44 5.16 -0.07
C ARG A 161 15.26 4.65 0.77
N PHE A 162 15.52 3.78 1.75
CA PHE A 162 14.54 3.30 2.72
C PHE A 162 13.87 4.42 3.53
N ALA A 163 14.58 5.54 3.75
CA ALA A 163 14.09 6.67 4.55
C ALA A 163 13.40 7.74 3.71
N ARG A 164 13.61 7.79 2.38
CA ARG A 164 13.11 8.89 1.52
C ARG A 164 11.59 9.07 1.59
N PRO A 165 10.74 8.05 1.42
CA PRO A 165 9.28 8.25 1.44
C PRO A 165 8.78 8.79 2.79
N ALA A 166 9.32 8.26 3.89
CA ALA A 166 9.00 8.73 5.24
C ALA A 166 9.48 10.18 5.48
N GLN A 167 10.65 10.56 4.94
CA GLN A 167 11.16 11.93 5.01
C GLN A 167 10.38 12.90 4.15
N GLU A 168 9.94 12.49 2.95
CA GLU A 168 9.12 13.29 2.04
C GLU A 168 7.75 13.60 2.67
N ILE A 169 7.06 12.57 3.17
CA ILE A 169 5.81 12.72 3.95
C ILE A 169 6.06 13.64 5.17
N SER A 170 7.07 13.34 6.00
CA SER A 170 7.36 14.12 7.21
C SER A 170 7.68 15.59 6.95
N ARG A 171 8.32 15.93 5.81
CA ARG A 171 8.60 17.33 5.43
C ARG A 171 7.32 18.10 5.19
N SER A 172 6.38 17.54 4.44
CA SER A 172 5.10 18.17 4.15
C SER A 172 4.22 18.25 5.39
N PHE A 173 4.10 17.17 6.16
CA PHE A 173 3.30 17.17 7.38
C PHE A 173 3.82 18.11 8.45
N ARG A 174 5.14 18.26 8.64
CA ARG A 174 5.70 19.20 9.61
C ARG A 174 5.30 20.67 9.35
N VAL A 175 5.05 21.04 8.09
CA VAL A 175 4.49 22.37 7.76
C VAL A 175 2.99 22.38 8.01
N LEU A 176 2.25 21.42 7.43
CA LEU A 176 0.79 21.34 7.53
C LEU A 176 0.31 21.31 8.98
N THR A 177 0.87 20.43 9.82
CA THR A 177 0.42 20.28 11.21
C THR A 177 0.79 21.49 12.06
N ALA A 178 1.93 22.14 11.84
CA ALA A 178 2.31 23.36 12.54
C ALA A 178 1.34 24.51 12.22
N SER A 179 1.09 24.79 10.93
CA SER A 179 0.12 25.81 10.52
C SER A 179 -1.31 25.47 10.95
N ILE A 180 -1.77 24.23 10.79
CA ILE A 180 -3.11 23.82 11.25
C ILE A 180 -3.23 23.94 12.77
N ALA A 181 -2.18 23.64 13.53
CA ALA A 181 -2.17 23.77 14.99
C ALA A 181 -2.17 25.23 15.48
N ALA A 182 -1.56 26.16 14.73
CA ALA A 182 -1.46 27.57 15.08
C ALA A 182 -2.62 28.43 14.53
N GLU A 183 -3.04 28.21 13.30
CA GLU A 183 -3.90 29.13 12.52
C GLU A 183 -5.39 28.73 12.50
N LEU A 184 -5.71 27.44 12.58
CA LEU A 184 -7.10 26.97 12.40
C LEU A 184 -7.84 26.83 13.74
N PRO A 185 -9.11 27.27 13.84
CA PRO A 185 -9.90 27.15 15.07
C PRO A 185 -10.12 25.68 15.47
N PRO A 186 -10.37 25.37 16.76
CA PRO A 186 -10.57 23.98 17.23
C PRO A 186 -11.73 23.24 16.54
N ALA A 187 -12.74 23.97 16.06
CA ALA A 187 -13.88 23.42 15.33
C ALA A 187 -13.61 23.18 13.83
N ALA A 188 -12.41 23.49 13.32
CA ALA A 188 -12.08 23.28 11.91
C ALA A 188 -12.10 21.78 11.56
N ILE A 189 -12.78 21.48 10.45
CA ILE A 189 -12.75 20.17 9.77
C ILE A 189 -11.83 20.30 8.56
N VAL A 190 -10.79 19.46 8.50
CA VAL A 190 -9.71 19.50 7.49
C VAL A 190 -9.77 18.26 6.61
N ALA A 191 -9.95 18.42 5.30
CA ALA A 191 -9.75 17.33 4.35
C ALA A 191 -8.24 17.18 4.06
N SER A 192 -7.69 15.98 4.20
CA SER A 192 -6.25 15.71 4.00
C SER A 192 -5.97 14.29 3.50
N ASP A 193 -4.84 14.09 2.82
CA ASP A 193 -4.48 12.80 2.20
C ASP A 193 -3.97 11.75 3.21
N ASP A 194 -3.53 12.19 4.40
CA ASP A 194 -3.35 11.37 5.61
C ASP A 194 -4.11 12.03 6.79
N GLU A 195 -5.43 11.89 6.81
CA GLU A 195 -6.31 12.57 7.78
C GLU A 195 -5.97 12.21 9.25
N ALA A 196 -5.62 10.97 9.54
CA ALA A 196 -5.22 10.51 10.87
C ALA A 196 -4.01 11.28 11.43
N LEU A 197 -3.04 11.69 10.59
CA LEU A 197 -1.90 12.50 11.03
C LEU A 197 -2.34 13.91 11.42
N ILE A 198 -3.28 14.52 10.67
CA ILE A 198 -3.83 15.82 11.04
C ILE A 198 -4.55 15.75 12.40
N TYR A 199 -5.36 14.72 12.64
CA TYR A 199 -6.04 14.55 13.92
C TYR A 199 -5.05 14.37 15.07
N LEU A 200 -4.10 13.43 14.94
CA LEU A 200 -3.16 13.09 16.01
C LEU A 200 -2.20 14.23 16.37
N TYR A 201 -1.74 15.02 15.40
CA TYR A 201 -0.76 16.09 15.65
C TYR A 201 -1.38 17.48 15.92
N THR A 202 -2.69 17.67 15.68
CA THR A 202 -3.32 19.00 15.82
C THR A 202 -4.62 19.02 16.62
N GLY A 203 -5.25 17.87 16.86
CA GLY A 203 -6.56 17.75 17.50
C GLY A 203 -7.75 18.26 16.66
N ARG A 204 -7.51 18.83 15.46
CA ARG A 204 -8.59 19.25 14.55
C ARG A 204 -9.24 18.01 13.94
N ARG A 205 -10.56 18.08 13.73
CA ARG A 205 -11.29 17.02 13.03
C ARG A 205 -10.78 16.93 11.59
N SER A 206 -10.62 15.72 11.08
CA SER A 206 -10.10 15.50 9.74
C SER A 206 -10.86 14.38 9.01
N VAL A 207 -10.86 14.47 7.68
CA VAL A 207 -11.49 13.49 6.77
C VAL A 207 -10.58 13.26 5.56
N PRO A 208 -10.70 12.12 4.86
CA PRO A 208 -9.89 11.89 3.66
C PRO A 208 -10.22 12.91 2.57
N SER A 209 -9.20 13.57 2.03
CA SER A 209 -9.39 14.38 0.81
C SER A 209 -9.45 13.54 -0.45
N TYR A 210 -8.76 12.40 -0.49
CA TYR A 210 -8.82 11.45 -1.61
C TYR A 210 -9.89 10.38 -1.39
N LEU A 211 -10.99 10.46 -2.16
CA LEU A 211 -12.00 9.40 -2.24
C LEU A 211 -11.79 8.53 -3.48
N PHE A 212 -11.93 7.23 -3.31
CA PHE A 212 -11.75 6.24 -4.36
C PHE A 212 -12.73 5.06 -4.20
N ARG A 213 -12.83 4.26 -5.25
CA ARG A 213 -13.43 2.92 -5.24
C ARG A 213 -12.42 1.88 -5.70
N TRP A 214 -12.61 0.62 -5.31
CA TRP A 214 -11.86 -0.49 -5.86
C TRP A 214 -12.30 -0.78 -7.31
N GLN A 215 -11.33 -1.14 -8.15
CA GLN A 215 -11.53 -1.55 -9.54
C GLN A 215 -10.54 -2.67 -9.86
N GLY A 216 -11.02 -3.91 -9.83
CA GLY A 216 -10.16 -5.09 -9.98
C GLY A 216 -9.14 -5.20 -8.84
N THR A 217 -7.85 -5.17 -9.17
CA THR A 217 -6.74 -5.17 -8.20
C THR A 217 -6.20 -3.78 -7.85
N SER A 218 -6.80 -2.72 -8.42
CA SER A 218 -6.39 -1.32 -8.26
C SER A 218 -7.49 -0.48 -7.61
N THR A 219 -7.18 0.77 -7.26
CA THR A 219 -8.14 1.80 -6.92
C THR A 219 -8.38 2.72 -8.12
N ALA A 220 -9.58 3.30 -8.23
CA ALA A 220 -9.91 4.40 -9.13
C ALA A 220 -10.53 5.56 -8.34
N PRO A 221 -10.15 6.83 -8.62
CA PRO A 221 -10.72 7.99 -7.93
C PRO A 221 -12.24 8.08 -8.15
N LEU A 222 -12.96 8.60 -7.15
CA LEU A 222 -14.34 9.06 -7.37
C LEU A 222 -14.34 10.36 -8.20
N PRO A 223 -15.45 10.70 -8.88
CA PRO A 223 -15.57 11.96 -9.61
C PRO A 223 -15.29 13.17 -8.71
N ARG A 224 -14.61 14.21 -9.22
CA ARG A 224 -14.24 15.41 -8.41
C ARG A 224 -15.45 16.05 -7.71
N ALA A 225 -16.58 16.13 -8.40
CA ALA A 225 -17.84 16.64 -7.86
C ALA A 225 -18.39 15.80 -6.69
N GLU A 226 -18.11 14.49 -6.65
CA GLU A 226 -18.50 13.62 -5.53
C GLU A 226 -17.62 13.82 -4.29
N ALA A 227 -16.32 14.07 -4.48
CA ALA A 227 -15.43 14.47 -3.39
C ALA A 227 -15.85 15.82 -2.79
N VAL A 228 -16.12 16.82 -3.63
CA VAL A 228 -16.64 18.13 -3.17
C VAL A 228 -18.00 17.99 -2.48
N ARG A 229 -18.91 17.17 -3.02
CA ARG A 229 -20.21 16.85 -2.38
C ARG A 229 -20.03 16.21 -1.01
N TYR A 230 -19.10 15.24 -0.88
CA TYR A 230 -18.77 14.63 0.41
C TYR A 230 -18.22 15.66 1.40
N TRP A 231 -17.22 16.46 0.99
CA TRP A 231 -16.64 17.52 1.82
C TRP A 231 -17.70 18.49 2.36
N CYS A 232 -18.66 18.87 1.53
CA CYS A 232 -19.79 19.70 1.96
C CYS A 232 -20.72 19.00 2.95
N GLN A 233 -21.07 17.73 2.71
CA GLN A 233 -21.95 16.96 3.59
C GLN A 233 -21.34 16.70 4.97
N VAL A 234 -20.00 16.58 5.07
CA VAL A 234 -19.30 16.43 6.37
C VAL A 234 -18.77 17.75 6.94
N GLY A 235 -19.12 18.90 6.35
CA GLY A 235 -18.78 20.23 6.87
C GLY A 235 -17.30 20.60 6.83
N VAL A 236 -16.54 20.13 5.82
CA VAL A 236 -15.14 20.54 5.59
C VAL A 236 -15.04 22.07 5.54
N THR A 237 -14.02 22.59 6.21
CA THR A 237 -13.73 24.04 6.27
C THR A 237 -12.40 24.40 5.62
N HIS A 238 -11.49 23.42 5.53
CA HIS A 238 -10.14 23.60 5.00
C HIS A 238 -9.68 22.34 4.26
N VAL A 239 -8.84 22.50 3.23
CA VAL A 239 -8.23 21.40 2.48
C VAL A 239 -6.70 21.52 2.60
N ALA A 240 -6.04 20.43 2.99
CA ALA A 240 -4.60 20.35 3.18
C ALA A 240 -3.98 19.44 2.10
N LEU A 241 -3.11 20.01 1.27
CA LEU A 241 -2.35 19.28 0.24
C LEU A 241 -0.95 18.99 0.75
N THR A 242 -0.51 17.73 0.64
CA THR A 242 0.87 17.32 0.97
C THR A 242 1.87 17.64 -0.14
N GLY A 243 1.40 17.88 -1.38
CA GLY A 243 2.21 18.31 -2.51
C GLY A 243 1.37 18.57 -3.77
N PRO A 244 1.98 19.07 -4.87
CA PRO A 244 1.27 19.35 -6.12
C PRO A 244 0.86 18.08 -6.90
N GLY A 245 1.45 16.93 -6.58
CA GLY A 245 1.23 15.65 -7.29
C GLY A 245 0.09 14.80 -6.73
N THR A 246 -0.65 15.24 -5.71
CA THR A 246 -1.78 14.45 -5.18
C THR A 246 -3.03 14.64 -6.05
N ALA A 247 -3.90 13.62 -6.09
CA ALA A 247 -5.13 13.68 -6.88
C ALA A 247 -6.06 14.84 -6.46
N VAL A 248 -5.91 15.31 -5.22
CA VAL A 248 -6.67 16.41 -4.62
C VAL A 248 -6.17 17.77 -5.08
N ALA A 249 -4.88 17.91 -5.43
CA ALA A 249 -4.37 19.14 -6.03
C ALA A 249 -5.12 19.51 -7.33
N ALA A 250 -5.51 18.51 -8.11
CA ALA A 250 -6.33 18.69 -9.32
C ALA A 250 -7.82 18.99 -9.04
N ILE A 251 -8.30 18.82 -7.80
CA ILE A 251 -9.62 19.30 -7.34
C ILE A 251 -9.50 20.75 -6.85
N VAL A 252 -8.47 21.07 -6.06
CA VAL A 252 -8.25 22.45 -5.58
C VAL A 252 -7.99 23.40 -6.75
N ALA A 253 -7.18 23.01 -7.73
CA ALA A 253 -6.91 23.82 -8.92
C ALA A 253 -8.15 24.05 -9.82
N ASP A 254 -9.20 23.21 -9.70
CA ASP A 254 -10.51 23.41 -10.35
C ASP A 254 -11.34 24.43 -9.57
N LEU A 255 -11.38 24.31 -8.23
CA LEU A 255 -12.10 25.21 -7.33
C LEU A 255 -11.52 26.63 -7.26
N GLU A 256 -10.19 26.78 -7.39
CA GLU A 256 -9.53 28.10 -7.46
C GLU A 256 -9.88 28.89 -8.72
N GLN A 257 -10.30 28.23 -9.81
CA GLN A 257 -10.67 28.88 -11.07
C GLN A 257 -12.13 29.34 -11.09
N ARG A 258 -12.92 29.07 -10.04
CA ARG A 258 -14.35 29.38 -10.01
C ARG A 258 -14.62 30.78 -9.46
N PRO A 259 -15.53 31.55 -10.08
CA PRO A 259 -15.82 32.93 -9.67
C PRO A 259 -16.53 33.04 -8.30
N ASP A 260 -17.02 31.93 -7.75
CA ASP A 260 -17.59 31.86 -6.40
C ASP A 260 -16.53 31.62 -5.29
N THR A 261 -15.26 31.40 -5.64
CA THR A 261 -14.12 31.21 -4.72
C THR A 261 -14.35 30.16 -3.63
N THR A 262 -14.53 28.92 -4.06
CA THR A 262 -14.75 27.75 -3.19
C THR A 262 -13.48 27.18 -2.57
N ALA A 263 -12.30 27.53 -3.10
CA ALA A 263 -11.02 27.35 -2.42
C ALA A 263 -10.25 28.68 -2.40
N THR A 264 -9.69 29.05 -1.24
CA THR A 264 -8.83 30.23 -1.07
C THR A 264 -7.54 29.82 -0.36
N PRO A 265 -6.35 30.05 -0.92
CA PRO A 265 -5.09 29.70 -0.24
C PRO A 265 -4.92 30.50 1.05
N LEU A 266 -4.56 29.81 2.13
CA LEU A 266 -3.98 30.41 3.34
C LEU A 266 -2.45 30.47 3.20
N PHE A 267 -1.84 29.38 2.72
CA PHE A 267 -0.46 29.37 2.23
C PHE A 267 -0.25 28.31 1.15
N ARG A 268 0.79 28.50 0.33
CA ARG A 268 1.26 27.55 -0.69
C ARG A 268 2.78 27.59 -0.76
N ILE A 269 3.45 26.47 -0.47
CA ILE A 269 4.90 26.33 -0.71
C ILE A 269 5.11 25.89 -2.17
N ALA A 270 6.04 26.53 -2.87
CA ALA A 270 6.40 26.16 -4.24
C ALA A 270 6.85 24.68 -4.33
N ASN A 271 6.14 23.89 -5.13
CA ASN A 271 6.29 22.44 -5.25
C ASN A 271 6.15 21.64 -3.93
N GLY A 272 5.56 22.23 -2.89
CA GLY A 272 5.44 21.66 -1.55
C GLY A 272 4.01 21.63 -1.03
N PRO A 273 3.81 21.54 0.30
CA PRO A 273 2.49 21.53 0.91
C PRO A 273 1.78 22.88 0.78
N ALA A 274 0.45 22.83 0.86
CA ALA A 274 -0.40 24.02 0.82
C ALA A 274 -1.69 23.79 1.64
N LEU A 275 -2.22 24.87 2.21
CA LEU A 275 -3.45 24.87 3.00
C LEU A 275 -4.43 25.88 2.41
N TYR A 276 -5.67 25.45 2.22
CA TYR A 276 -6.75 26.27 1.66
C TYR A 276 -7.90 26.35 2.65
N ARG A 277 -8.50 27.52 2.78
CA ARG A 277 -9.87 27.65 3.26
C ARG A 277 -10.80 27.15 2.16
N PHE A 278 -11.74 26.29 2.53
CA PHE A 278 -12.74 25.72 1.64
C PHE A 278 -14.12 26.24 1.99
N ARG A 279 -14.93 26.44 0.96
CA ARG A 279 -16.36 26.75 1.03
C ARG A 279 -17.08 25.90 -0.02
N CYS A 280 -18.31 25.53 0.28
CA CYS A 280 -19.16 24.84 -0.69
C CYS A 280 -19.55 25.78 -1.84
N PRO A 281 -19.60 25.28 -3.09
CA PRO A 281 -20.23 26.01 -4.18
C PRO A 281 -21.72 26.22 -3.89
N GLY A 282 -22.25 27.32 -4.44
CA GLY A 282 -23.69 27.63 -4.45
C GLY A 282 -24.47 26.81 -5.48
#